data_AF-A0A1B8RB09-F1
#
_entry.id   AF-A0A1B8RB09-F1
#
_cell.length_a   1.000
_cell.length_b   1.000
_cell.length_c   1.000
_cell.angle_alpha   90.00
_cell.angle_beta   90.00
_cell.angle_gamma   90.00
#
_symmetry.space_group_name_H-M   'P 1'
#
loop_
_entity.id
_entity.type
_entity.pdbx_description
1 polymer ?
#
loop_
_entity_poly.entity_id
_entity_poly.type
_entity_poly.pdbx_seq_one_letter_code
_entity_poly.pdbx_strand_id
1 'polypeptide(L)'
;MVVHMDRTFFFDTVRHQLFKGNLTQPQVVGITAILDAWEERFAGADRRWLAYILATAYHETAYTMQPVRETLAESDARAVEILETAFAAGRLSWVKTPYWRPDEDGCSWLGRGLVQLTHKRNYEAMSVLTGIDLVADPDRAMEMDAAVTILIEGMLQGSFTGHKLADHLNATTADWVNARRIVNGTDRAEKLASYAMAFDAAIRPDAAHRMRARLKAWGSRVIARLRL
;
A
#
# COMPACT_ATOMS: atom_id res chain seq x y z
N MET A 1 24.53 4.26 -1.32
CA MET A 1 24.31 5.26 -0.27
C MET A 1 22.81 5.44 -0.18
N VAL A 2 22.18 4.95 0.89
CA VAL A 2 20.73 5.02 1.07
C VAL A 2 20.34 6.48 1.33
N VAL A 3 19.43 6.99 0.51
CA VAL A 3 18.84 8.33 0.67
C VAL A 3 17.60 8.14 1.53
N HIS A 4 17.63 8.63 2.77
CA HIS A 4 16.46 8.58 3.66
C HIS A 4 15.46 9.69 3.33
N MET A 5 14.18 9.42 3.54
CA MET A 5 13.09 10.38 3.33
C MET A 5 12.99 11.37 4.49
N ASP A 6 12.63 12.62 4.17
CA ASP A 6 12.30 13.65 5.15
C ASP A 6 10.95 13.35 5.81
N ARG A 7 10.97 12.55 6.90
CA ARG A 7 9.76 12.11 7.62
C ARG A 7 8.96 13.29 8.19
N THR A 8 9.62 14.33 8.69
CA THR A 8 8.96 15.53 9.25
C THR A 8 8.16 16.24 8.16
N PHE A 9 8.81 16.56 7.04
CA PHE A 9 8.12 17.19 5.91
C PHE A 9 6.99 16.31 5.37
N PHE A 10 7.20 15.00 5.29
CA PHE A 10 6.18 14.07 4.83
C PHE A 10 4.93 14.15 5.71
N PHE A 11 5.08 13.95 7.02
CA PHE A 11 3.94 13.93 7.95
C PHE A 11 3.24 15.29 8.05
N ASP A 12 3.99 16.40 8.00
CA ASP A 12 3.41 17.73 7.98
C ASP A 12 2.57 17.97 6.72
N THR A 13 3.09 17.57 5.55
CA THR A 13 2.40 17.75 4.28
C THR A 13 1.12 16.92 4.20
N VAL A 14 1.18 15.62 4.50
CA VAL A 14 0.01 14.74 4.39
C VAL A 14 -1.06 15.08 5.42
N ARG A 15 -0.67 15.53 6.63
CA ARG A 15 -1.61 15.97 7.66
C ARG A 15 -2.57 17.02 7.12
N HIS A 16 -2.05 18.02 6.42
CA HIS A 16 -2.87 19.10 5.87
C HIS A 16 -3.60 18.69 4.59
N GLN A 17 -2.94 17.98 3.67
CA GLN A 17 -3.51 17.70 2.35
C GLN A 17 -4.53 16.56 2.34
N LEU A 18 -4.33 15.53 3.18
CA LEU A 18 -5.11 14.29 3.15
C LEU A 18 -5.92 14.10 4.43
N PHE A 19 -5.35 14.41 5.58
CA PHE A 19 -5.95 14.10 6.88
C PHE A 19 -6.61 15.31 7.57
N LYS A 20 -7.01 16.33 6.79
CA LYS A 20 -7.81 17.49 7.26
C LYS A 20 -7.21 18.20 8.48
N GLY A 21 -5.88 18.24 8.57
CA GLY A 21 -5.14 18.93 9.63
C GLY A 21 -4.83 18.10 10.87
N ASN A 22 -5.26 16.83 10.97
CA ASN A 22 -4.97 15.99 12.13
C ASN A 22 -4.61 14.56 11.74
N LEU A 23 -3.62 13.96 12.42
CA LEU A 23 -3.24 12.56 12.27
C LEU A 23 -3.40 11.85 13.61
N THR A 24 -4.09 10.72 13.61
CA THR A 24 -4.19 9.87 14.80
C THR A 24 -2.93 9.04 14.97
N GLN A 25 -2.63 8.61 16.20
CA GLN A 25 -1.47 7.74 16.45
C GLN A 25 -1.51 6.45 15.62
N PRO A 26 -2.66 5.73 15.48
CA PRO A 26 -2.73 4.59 14.58
C PRO A 26 -2.41 4.94 13.12
N GLN A 27 -2.86 6.08 12.61
CA GLN A 27 -2.52 6.49 11.24
C GLN A 27 -1.01 6.69 11.07
N VAL A 28 -0.36 7.33 12.05
CA VAL A 28 1.10 7.50 12.05
C VAL A 28 1.81 6.15 12.07
N VAL A 29 1.38 5.20 12.90
CA VAL A 29 1.99 3.86 12.99
C VAL A 29 1.90 3.13 11.64
N GLY A 30 0.72 3.07 11.03
CA GLY A 30 0.54 2.32 9.79
C GLY A 30 1.25 2.96 8.58
N ILE A 31 1.23 4.30 8.49
CA ILE A 31 2.05 5.02 7.52
C ILE A 31 3.53 4.69 7.74
N THR A 32 4.01 4.77 8.98
CA THR A 32 5.42 4.52 9.31
C THR A 32 5.83 3.10 8.92
N ALA A 33 5.01 2.09 9.18
CA ALA A 33 5.29 0.70 8.79
C ALA A 33 5.49 0.55 7.27
N ILE A 34 4.63 1.18 6.46
CA ILE A 34 4.78 1.18 4.99
C ILE A 34 6.09 1.87 4.57
N LEU A 35 6.35 3.04 5.15
CA LEU A 35 7.51 3.84 4.82
C LEU A 35 8.84 3.19 5.23
N ASP A 36 8.88 2.51 6.38
CA ASP A 36 10.07 1.82 6.89
C ASP A 36 10.37 0.61 6.02
N ALA A 37 9.36 -0.22 5.74
CA ALA A 37 9.50 -1.37 4.86
C ALA A 37 9.90 -0.99 3.43
N TRP A 38 9.46 0.17 2.94
CA TRP A 38 9.88 0.71 1.64
C TRP A 38 11.33 1.18 1.66
N GLU A 39 11.77 1.92 2.69
CA GLU A 39 13.16 2.37 2.77
C GLU A 39 14.14 1.21 2.94
N GLU A 40 13.76 0.18 3.70
CA GLU A 40 14.59 -1.00 3.90
C GLU A 40 14.79 -1.80 2.60
N ARG A 41 13.71 -2.08 1.87
CA ARG A 41 13.72 -3.02 0.75
C ARG A 41 13.82 -2.34 -0.63
N PHE A 42 13.35 -1.10 -0.77
CA PHE A 42 13.06 -0.47 -2.06
C PHE A 42 13.50 1.00 -2.16
N ALA A 43 14.42 1.49 -1.32
CA ALA A 43 14.85 2.89 -1.31
C ALA A 43 15.35 3.46 -2.67
N GLY A 44 15.78 2.60 -3.59
CA GLY A 44 16.24 3.00 -4.93
C GLY A 44 15.15 3.00 -6.01
N ALA A 45 13.95 2.52 -5.70
CA ALA A 45 12.85 2.42 -6.65
C ALA A 45 12.17 3.78 -6.90
N ASP A 46 11.31 3.83 -7.91
CA ASP A 46 10.59 5.04 -8.28
C ASP A 46 9.70 5.53 -7.13
N ARG A 47 9.91 6.75 -6.63
CA ARG A 47 9.13 7.31 -5.51
C ARG A 47 7.62 7.38 -5.79
N ARG A 48 7.23 7.45 -7.08
CA ARG A 48 5.82 7.45 -7.49
C ARG A 48 5.13 6.15 -7.12
N TRP A 49 5.88 5.05 -7.04
CA TRP A 49 5.37 3.75 -6.62
C TRP A 49 4.98 3.77 -5.14
N LEU A 50 5.85 4.28 -4.27
CA LEU A 50 5.54 4.48 -2.86
C LEU A 50 4.30 5.37 -2.68
N ALA A 51 4.21 6.45 -3.45
CA ALA A 51 3.06 7.35 -3.40
C ALA A 51 1.74 6.62 -3.73
N TYR A 52 1.75 5.75 -4.75
CA TYR A 52 0.57 4.97 -5.14
C TYR A 52 0.21 3.87 -4.14
N ILE A 53 1.22 3.23 -3.54
CA ILE A 53 1.07 2.26 -2.44
C ILE A 53 0.37 2.92 -1.26
N LEU A 54 0.82 4.09 -0.83
CA LEU A 54 0.21 4.85 0.27
C LEU A 54 -1.22 5.28 -0.06
N ALA A 55 -1.48 5.72 -1.30
CA ALA A 55 -2.81 6.08 -1.76
C ALA A 55 -3.78 4.88 -1.76
N THR A 56 -3.28 3.71 -2.12
CA THR A 56 -4.03 2.46 -2.08
C THR A 56 -4.40 2.12 -0.63
N ALA A 57 -3.42 2.07 0.27
CA ALA A 57 -3.69 1.83 1.69
C ALA A 57 -4.67 2.86 2.27
N TYR A 58 -4.50 4.13 1.93
CA TYR A 58 -5.39 5.21 2.37
C TYR A 58 -6.83 4.99 1.91
N HIS A 59 -7.04 4.62 0.65
CA HIS A 59 -8.37 4.40 0.11
C HIS A 59 -9.04 3.14 0.68
N GLU A 60 -8.34 2.00 0.63
CA GLU A 60 -8.88 0.69 0.96
C GLU A 60 -9.16 0.53 2.46
N THR A 61 -8.44 1.25 3.32
CA THR A 61 -8.59 1.16 4.78
C THR A 61 -9.56 2.21 5.35
N ALA A 62 -10.35 2.86 4.49
CA ALA A 62 -11.20 4.00 4.85
C ALA A 62 -10.41 5.08 5.62
N TYR A 63 -9.20 5.38 5.16
CA TYR A 63 -8.30 6.41 5.70
C TYR A 63 -7.72 6.11 7.09
N THR A 64 -7.96 4.92 7.65
CA THR A 64 -7.41 4.53 8.95
C THR A 64 -5.91 4.26 8.89
N MET A 65 -5.39 3.92 7.70
CA MET A 65 -4.02 3.45 7.47
C MET A 65 -3.68 2.23 8.32
N GLN A 66 -4.67 1.47 8.76
CA GLN A 66 -4.49 0.22 9.50
C GLN A 66 -5.02 -0.95 8.67
N PRO A 67 -4.47 -2.17 8.84
CA PRO A 67 -5.11 -3.37 8.32
C PRO A 67 -6.57 -3.41 8.81
N VAL A 68 -7.52 -3.53 7.89
CA VAL A 68 -8.94 -3.61 8.23
C VAL A 68 -9.57 -4.84 7.60
N ARG A 69 -10.57 -5.37 8.29
CA ARG A 69 -11.45 -6.39 7.76
C ARG A 69 -12.53 -5.73 6.91
N GLU A 70 -13.01 -6.44 5.89
CA GLU A 70 -14.10 -5.99 5.04
C GLU A 70 -15.29 -5.53 5.90
N THR A 71 -15.96 -4.47 5.45
CA THR A 71 -17.01 -3.74 6.19
C THR A 71 -16.55 -3.04 7.47
N LEU A 72 -15.24 -3.01 7.75
CA LEU A 72 -14.63 -2.51 8.99
C LEU A 72 -15.10 -3.27 10.24
N ALA A 73 -15.46 -4.53 10.09
CA ALA A 73 -15.96 -5.35 11.18
C ALA A 73 -14.83 -5.81 12.12
N GLU A 74 -15.15 -5.91 13.42
CA GLU A 74 -14.21 -6.37 14.44
C GLU A 74 -13.89 -7.87 14.34
N SER A 75 -14.73 -8.66 13.66
CA SER A 75 -14.56 -10.10 13.48
C SER A 75 -15.07 -10.59 12.13
N ASP A 76 -14.61 -11.77 11.72
CA ASP A 76 -15.10 -12.47 10.52
C ASP A 76 -16.59 -12.73 10.58
N ALA A 77 -17.08 -13.25 11.71
CA ALA A 77 -18.50 -13.54 11.88
C ALA A 77 -19.36 -12.30 11.64
N ARG A 78 -18.92 -11.14 12.14
CA ARG A 78 -19.63 -9.88 11.94
C ARG A 78 -19.55 -9.38 10.49
N ALA A 79 -18.37 -9.48 9.85
CA ALA A 79 -18.22 -9.14 8.44
C ALA A 79 -19.14 -10.00 7.56
N VAL A 80 -19.14 -11.33 7.79
CA VAL A 80 -19.99 -12.30 7.09
C VAL A 80 -21.46 -11.96 7.27
N GLU A 81 -21.92 -11.66 8.48
CA GLU A 81 -23.32 -11.28 8.74
C GLU A 81 -23.75 -10.04 7.93
N ILE A 82 -22.90 -9.01 7.87
CA ILE A 82 -23.16 -7.78 7.11
C ILE A 82 -23.21 -8.09 5.61
N LEU A 83 -22.26 -8.88 5.11
CA LEU A 83 -22.18 -9.27 3.70
C LEU A 83 -23.36 -10.15 3.27
N GLU A 84 -23.75 -11.13 4.09
CA GLU A 84 -24.95 -11.96 3.86
C GLU A 84 -26.22 -11.11 3.81
N THR A 85 -26.38 -10.17 4.75
CA THR A 85 -27.53 -9.26 4.77
C THR A 85 -27.56 -8.37 3.52
N ALA A 86 -26.40 -7.90 3.04
CA ALA A 86 -26.31 -7.13 1.81
C ALA A 86 -26.62 -7.98 0.56
N PHE A 87 -26.11 -9.21 0.51
CA PHE A 87 -26.31 -10.16 -0.57
C PHE A 87 -27.79 -10.58 -0.69
N ALA A 88 -28.42 -10.97 0.41
CA ALA A 88 -29.83 -11.35 0.47
C ALA A 88 -30.77 -10.18 0.07
N ALA A 89 -30.36 -8.95 0.35
CA ALA A 89 -31.05 -7.73 -0.07
C ALA A 89 -30.76 -7.31 -1.53
N GLY A 90 -30.00 -8.10 -2.30
CA GLY A 90 -29.67 -7.81 -3.70
C GLY A 90 -28.69 -6.65 -3.91
N ARG A 91 -28.01 -6.18 -2.85
CA ARG A 91 -27.08 -5.03 -2.90
C ARG A 91 -25.70 -5.39 -3.46
N LEU A 92 -25.40 -6.68 -3.63
CA LEU A 92 -24.13 -7.23 -4.13
C LEU A 92 -24.33 -7.98 -5.46
N SER A 93 -25.06 -7.38 -6.40
CA SER A 93 -25.50 -8.03 -7.66
C SER A 93 -24.36 -8.47 -8.59
N TRP A 94 -23.15 -7.94 -8.40
CA TRP A 94 -21.95 -8.34 -9.14
C TRP A 94 -21.28 -9.61 -8.59
N VAL A 95 -21.65 -10.04 -7.38
CA VAL A 95 -21.08 -11.24 -6.76
C VAL A 95 -21.86 -12.47 -7.20
N LYS A 96 -21.19 -13.37 -7.92
CA LYS A 96 -21.77 -14.66 -8.32
C LYS A 96 -21.60 -15.74 -7.26
N THR A 97 -20.42 -15.76 -6.64
CA THR A 97 -20.06 -16.73 -5.61
C THR A 97 -19.62 -15.95 -4.35
N PRO A 98 -20.32 -16.10 -3.23
CA PRO A 98 -20.07 -15.35 -2.01
C PRO A 98 -18.79 -15.84 -1.33
N TYR A 99 -17.67 -15.22 -1.67
CA TYR A 99 -16.33 -15.59 -1.22
C TYR A 99 -16.11 -15.44 0.30
N TRP A 100 -16.98 -14.71 0.99
CA TRP A 100 -16.92 -14.52 2.44
C TRP A 100 -17.55 -15.68 3.21
N ARG A 101 -18.33 -16.56 2.57
CA ARG A 101 -18.84 -17.74 3.27
C ARG A 101 -17.69 -18.67 3.63
N PRO A 102 -17.61 -19.13 4.90
CA PRO A 102 -16.63 -20.12 5.29
C PRO A 102 -16.66 -21.33 4.37
N ASP A 103 -15.48 -21.82 3.98
CA ASP A 103 -15.35 -23.07 3.24
C ASP A 103 -15.41 -24.29 4.18
N GLU A 104 -15.10 -25.48 3.64
CA GLU A 104 -15.14 -26.74 4.39
C GLU A 104 -14.19 -26.76 5.59
N ASP A 105 -13.10 -25.97 5.52
CA ASP A 105 -12.12 -25.81 6.59
C ASP A 105 -12.49 -24.68 7.56
N GLY A 106 -13.65 -24.03 7.35
CA GLY A 106 -14.11 -22.89 8.14
C GLY A 106 -13.45 -21.56 7.79
N CYS A 107 -12.64 -21.50 6.72
CA CYS A 107 -11.91 -20.31 6.32
C CYS A 107 -12.77 -19.39 5.44
N SER A 108 -12.74 -18.08 5.74
CA SER A 108 -13.45 -17.05 4.95
C SER A 108 -12.46 -16.21 4.13
N TRP A 109 -12.77 -16.02 2.85
CA TRP A 109 -11.93 -15.28 1.90
C TRP A 109 -12.37 -13.82 1.70
N LEU A 110 -12.99 -13.23 2.73
CA LEU A 110 -13.37 -11.82 2.78
C LEU A 110 -12.15 -10.88 2.74
N GLY A 111 -12.39 -9.60 2.50
CA GLY A 111 -11.36 -8.56 2.42
C GLY A 111 -10.59 -8.39 3.73
N ARG A 112 -9.25 -8.45 3.68
CA ARG A 112 -8.37 -8.14 4.83
C ARG A 112 -7.19 -7.26 4.46
N GLY A 113 -6.57 -6.66 5.47
CA GLY A 113 -5.30 -5.96 5.34
C GLY A 113 -5.41 -4.56 4.76
N LEU A 114 -4.27 -4.03 4.33
CA LEU A 114 -4.14 -2.67 3.78
C LEU A 114 -4.67 -2.53 2.34
N VAL A 115 -4.94 -3.66 1.65
CA VAL A 115 -5.33 -3.70 0.23
C VAL A 115 -6.69 -4.36 0.00
N GLN A 116 -7.41 -4.75 1.07
CA GLN A 116 -8.66 -5.51 0.99
C GLN A 116 -8.53 -6.80 0.14
N LEU A 117 -7.58 -7.65 0.53
CA LEU A 117 -7.31 -8.94 -0.13
C LEU A 117 -8.54 -9.86 -0.04
N THR A 118 -9.13 -10.21 -1.18
CA THR A 118 -10.33 -11.07 -1.28
C THR A 118 -10.05 -12.30 -2.14
N HIS A 119 -10.86 -13.35 -1.99
CA HIS A 119 -10.80 -14.63 -2.73
C HIS A 119 -9.61 -15.55 -2.40
N LYS A 120 -9.88 -16.85 -2.23
CA LYS A 120 -8.89 -17.89 -1.88
C LYS A 120 -7.61 -17.85 -2.73
N ARG A 121 -7.75 -17.74 -4.05
CA ARG A 121 -6.61 -17.64 -5.00
C ARG A 121 -5.61 -16.52 -4.67
N ASN A 122 -6.10 -15.41 -4.14
CA ASN A 122 -5.24 -14.28 -3.78
C ASN A 122 -4.55 -14.54 -2.45
N TYR A 123 -5.21 -15.20 -1.50
CA TYR A 123 -4.58 -15.67 -0.26
C TYR A 123 -3.49 -16.73 -0.55
N GLU A 124 -3.73 -17.65 -1.49
CA GLU A 124 -2.72 -18.61 -1.96
C GLU A 124 -1.50 -17.89 -2.57
N ALA A 125 -1.73 -16.95 -3.49
CA ALA A 125 -0.65 -16.17 -4.10
C ALA A 125 0.14 -15.35 -3.05
N MET A 126 -0.56 -14.74 -2.10
CA MET A 126 0.06 -13.95 -1.03
C MET A 126 0.76 -14.84 0.00
N SER A 127 0.36 -16.09 0.15
CA SER A 127 1.05 -17.03 1.03
C SER A 127 2.46 -17.32 0.52
N VAL A 128 2.58 -17.56 -0.79
CA VAL A 128 3.89 -17.72 -1.45
C VAL A 128 4.73 -16.45 -1.32
N LEU A 129 4.11 -15.28 -1.54
CA LEU A 129 4.81 -14.00 -1.52
C LEU A 129 5.33 -13.64 -0.13
N THR A 130 4.54 -13.88 0.92
CA THR A 130 4.90 -13.53 2.30
C THR A 130 5.67 -14.61 3.04
N GLY A 131 5.63 -15.86 2.55
CA GLY A 131 6.11 -17.03 3.29
C GLY A 131 5.24 -17.41 4.49
N ILE A 132 4.04 -16.82 4.60
CA ILE A 132 3.05 -17.10 5.65
C ILE A 132 1.93 -17.93 5.04
N ASP A 133 1.49 -18.99 5.72
CA ASP A 133 0.33 -19.76 5.28
C ASP A 133 -0.98 -19.01 5.58
N LEU A 134 -1.38 -18.11 4.68
CA LEU A 134 -2.62 -17.33 4.77
C LEU A 134 -3.84 -18.16 4.36
N VAL A 135 -3.65 -19.37 3.82
CA VAL A 135 -4.76 -20.26 3.48
C VAL A 135 -5.19 -21.03 4.72
N ALA A 136 -4.24 -21.49 5.53
CA ALA A 136 -4.51 -22.11 6.82
C ALA A 136 -4.97 -21.10 7.89
N ASP A 137 -4.46 -19.86 7.84
CA ASP A 137 -4.84 -18.81 8.78
C ASP A 137 -4.98 -17.44 8.07
N PRO A 138 -6.14 -17.16 7.46
CA PRO A 138 -6.37 -15.94 6.68
C PRO A 138 -6.34 -14.66 7.53
N ASP A 139 -6.57 -14.75 8.83
CA ASP A 139 -6.53 -13.59 9.72
C ASP A 139 -5.12 -13.01 9.86
N ARG A 140 -4.07 -13.78 9.56
CA ARG A 140 -2.70 -13.28 9.50
C ARG A 140 -2.47 -12.19 8.46
N ALA A 141 -3.35 -12.07 7.46
CA ALA A 141 -3.34 -10.92 6.53
C ALA A 141 -3.63 -9.57 7.22
N MET A 142 -4.11 -9.59 8.47
CA MET A 142 -4.31 -8.41 9.32
C MET A 142 -3.08 -8.05 10.16
N GLU A 143 -2.08 -8.94 10.26
CA GLU A 143 -0.79 -8.62 10.88
C GLU A 143 -0.11 -7.50 10.07
N MET A 144 0.39 -6.46 10.73
CA MET A 144 0.93 -5.28 10.03
C MET A 144 2.05 -5.65 9.03
N ASP A 145 3.00 -6.49 9.44
CA ASP A 145 4.14 -6.86 8.60
C ASP A 145 3.70 -7.67 7.36
N ALA A 146 2.75 -8.58 7.53
CA ALA A 146 2.14 -9.33 6.43
C ALA A 146 1.36 -8.39 5.50
N ALA A 147 0.51 -7.51 6.06
CA ALA A 147 -0.31 -6.58 5.30
C ALA A 147 0.55 -5.59 4.48
N VAL A 148 1.64 -5.08 5.05
CA VAL A 148 2.60 -4.20 4.36
C VAL A 148 3.31 -4.94 3.23
N THR A 149 3.72 -6.19 3.47
CA THR A 149 4.38 -7.02 2.44
C THR A 149 3.42 -7.35 1.30
N ILE A 150 2.20 -7.79 1.60
CA ILE A 150 1.12 -8.03 0.64
C ILE A 150 0.88 -6.78 -0.21
N LEU A 151 0.72 -5.61 0.43
CA LEU A 151 0.48 -4.35 -0.26
C LEU A 151 1.63 -3.99 -1.20
N ILE A 152 2.87 -3.89 -0.69
CA ILE A 152 3.99 -3.39 -1.47
C ILE A 152 4.36 -4.39 -2.57
N GLU A 153 4.65 -5.63 -2.20
CA GLU A 153 5.18 -6.60 -3.14
C GLU A 153 4.10 -7.12 -4.10
N GLY A 154 2.85 -7.25 -3.64
CA GLY A 154 1.73 -7.58 -4.52
C GLY A 154 1.54 -6.54 -5.63
N MET A 155 1.68 -5.25 -5.32
CA MET A 155 1.61 -4.18 -6.33
C MET A 155 2.84 -4.11 -7.25
N LEU A 156 4.01 -4.52 -6.75
CA LEU A 156 5.24 -4.58 -7.56
C LEU A 156 5.24 -5.76 -8.53
N GLN A 157 4.73 -6.92 -8.09
CA GLN A 157 4.70 -8.16 -8.87
C GLN A 157 3.42 -8.31 -9.71
N GLY A 158 2.38 -7.52 -9.43
CA GLY A 158 1.10 -7.57 -10.12
C GLY A 158 0.23 -8.74 -9.68
N SER A 159 0.38 -9.19 -8.43
CA SER A 159 -0.20 -10.44 -7.94
C SER A 159 -1.71 -10.41 -7.71
N PHE A 160 -2.37 -9.25 -7.84
CA PHE A 160 -3.83 -9.13 -7.67
C PHE A 160 -4.59 -9.27 -9.00
N THR A 161 -4.13 -8.58 -10.05
CA THR A 161 -4.84 -8.49 -11.35
C THR A 161 -3.94 -8.76 -12.55
N GLY A 162 -2.63 -8.91 -12.35
CA GLY A 162 -1.61 -8.98 -13.40
C GLY A 162 -0.96 -7.64 -13.75
N HIS A 163 -1.57 -6.51 -13.39
CA HIS A 163 -0.95 -5.19 -13.57
C HIS A 163 0.01 -4.86 -12.43
N LYS A 164 1.19 -4.32 -12.76
CA LYS A 164 2.20 -3.87 -11.78
C LYS A 164 2.42 -2.36 -11.83
N LEU A 165 3.01 -1.82 -10.77
CA LEU A 165 3.40 -0.41 -10.67
C LEU A 165 4.22 0.09 -11.88
N ALA A 166 5.17 -0.71 -12.36
CA ALA A 166 6.04 -0.36 -13.48
C ALA A 166 5.30 -0.27 -14.84
N ASP A 167 4.12 -0.88 -14.98
CA ASP A 167 3.33 -0.80 -16.21
C ASP A 167 2.73 0.60 -16.39
N HIS A 168 2.42 1.28 -15.29
CA HIS A 168 1.70 2.55 -15.29
C HIS A 168 2.58 3.75 -14.92
N LEU A 169 3.58 3.52 -14.06
CA LEU A 169 4.48 4.55 -13.55
C LEU A 169 5.93 4.13 -13.85
N ASN A 170 6.54 4.76 -14.86
CA ASN A 170 7.90 4.44 -15.30
C ASN A 170 8.57 5.67 -15.94
N ALA A 171 9.77 5.52 -16.50
CA ALA A 171 10.56 6.63 -17.02
C ALA A 171 9.83 7.49 -18.07
N THR A 172 8.93 6.90 -18.85
CA THR A 172 8.19 7.59 -19.92
C THR A 172 6.69 7.76 -19.62
N THR A 173 6.18 7.10 -18.58
CA THR A 173 4.74 7.05 -18.28
C THR A 173 4.47 7.46 -16.84
N ALA A 174 3.42 8.25 -16.64
CA ALA A 174 2.91 8.65 -15.33
C ALA A 174 1.38 8.53 -15.30
N ASP A 175 0.87 7.32 -15.56
CA ASP A 175 -0.56 7.05 -15.62
C ASP A 175 -1.13 6.70 -14.24
N TRP A 176 -1.34 7.75 -13.44
CA TRP A 176 -1.89 7.64 -12.09
C TRP A 176 -3.33 7.08 -12.06
N VAL A 177 -4.10 7.27 -13.13
CA VAL A 177 -5.51 6.87 -13.19
C VAL A 177 -5.60 5.38 -13.47
N ASN A 178 -4.94 4.88 -14.52
CA ASN A 178 -4.99 3.45 -14.85
C ASN A 178 -4.17 2.57 -13.91
N ALA A 179 -3.28 3.14 -13.08
CA ALA A 179 -2.64 2.41 -11.99
C ALA A 179 -3.65 1.80 -11.00
N ARG A 180 -4.93 2.24 -10.97
CA ARG A 180 -5.99 1.58 -10.18
C ARG A 180 -6.15 0.10 -10.55
N ARG A 181 -5.82 -0.24 -11.80
CA ARG A 181 -5.86 -1.59 -12.36
C ARG A 181 -4.99 -2.58 -11.63
N ILE A 182 -3.98 -2.13 -10.88
CA ILE A 182 -3.07 -2.97 -10.10
C ILE A 182 -3.84 -3.76 -9.04
N VAL A 183 -4.88 -3.16 -8.43
CA VAL A 183 -5.61 -3.75 -7.30
C VAL A 183 -7.05 -4.11 -7.67
N ASN A 184 -7.73 -3.25 -8.44
CA ASN A 184 -9.13 -3.43 -8.82
C ASN A 184 -9.33 -3.01 -10.29
N GLY A 185 -10.55 -2.85 -10.79
CA GLY A 185 -10.82 -2.28 -12.11
C GLY A 185 -10.47 -0.78 -12.19
N THR A 186 -11.41 0.05 -12.62
CA THR A 186 -11.22 1.52 -12.68
C THR A 186 -12.16 2.26 -11.73
N ASP A 187 -12.80 1.55 -10.80
CA ASP A 187 -13.64 2.22 -9.81
C ASP A 187 -12.80 3.16 -8.94
N ARG A 188 -13.31 4.38 -8.75
CA ARG A 188 -12.66 5.49 -8.04
C ARG A 188 -11.25 5.84 -8.53
N ALA A 189 -10.86 5.47 -9.75
CA ALA A 189 -9.50 5.64 -10.28
C ALA A 189 -8.98 7.08 -10.17
N GLU A 190 -9.77 8.07 -10.60
CA GLU A 190 -9.41 9.50 -10.49
C GLU A 190 -9.17 9.94 -9.04
N LYS A 191 -9.96 9.40 -8.10
CA LYS A 191 -9.81 9.71 -6.68
C LYS A 191 -8.50 9.17 -6.13
N LEU A 192 -8.17 7.90 -6.42
CA LEU A 192 -6.87 7.33 -6.02
C LEU A 192 -5.71 8.07 -6.67
N ALA A 193 -5.83 8.44 -7.95
CA ALA A 193 -4.81 9.24 -8.63
C ALA A 193 -4.55 10.55 -7.88
N SER A 194 -5.60 11.26 -7.48
CA SER A 194 -5.45 12.50 -6.69
C SER A 194 -4.76 12.27 -5.34
N TYR A 195 -5.05 11.16 -4.65
CA TYR A 195 -4.39 10.82 -3.39
C TYR A 195 -2.91 10.49 -3.61
N ALA A 196 -2.60 9.72 -4.65
CA ALA A 196 -1.23 9.37 -4.98
C ALA A 196 -0.39 10.59 -5.33
N MET A 197 -0.94 11.54 -6.08
CA MET A 197 -0.25 12.79 -6.38
C MET A 197 -0.01 13.64 -5.12
N ALA A 198 -0.95 13.67 -4.18
CA ALA A 198 -0.76 14.35 -2.89
C ALA A 198 0.33 13.68 -2.04
N PHE A 199 0.39 12.34 -2.01
CA PHE A 199 1.50 11.63 -1.38
C PHE A 199 2.84 11.87 -2.08
N ASP A 200 2.90 11.87 -3.41
CA ASP A 200 4.12 12.14 -4.17
C ASP A 200 4.68 13.54 -3.87
N ALA A 201 3.80 14.54 -3.70
CA ALA A 201 4.19 15.88 -3.31
C ALA A 201 4.81 15.94 -1.89
N ALA A 202 4.48 14.99 -1.02
CA ALA A 202 5.01 14.87 0.34
C ALA A 202 6.34 14.08 0.40
N ILE A 203 6.70 13.33 -0.63
CA ILE A 203 7.90 12.47 -0.62
C ILE A 203 9.10 13.23 -1.18
N ARG A 204 10.09 13.50 -0.33
CA ARG A 204 11.39 14.06 -0.72
C ARG A 204 12.56 13.49 0.09
N PRO A 205 13.78 13.48 -0.47
CA PRO A 205 14.98 13.19 0.28
C PRO A 205 15.18 14.13 1.47
N ASP A 206 15.74 13.60 2.57
CA ASP A 206 16.21 14.39 3.71
C ASP A 206 17.31 15.38 3.28
N ALA A 207 17.16 16.64 3.69
CA ALA A 207 18.07 17.73 3.38
C ALA A 207 19.48 17.52 3.96
N ALA A 208 19.62 16.88 5.14
CA ALA A 208 20.92 16.56 5.72
C ALA A 208 21.73 15.60 4.82
N HIS A 209 21.03 14.69 4.15
CA HIS A 209 21.63 13.80 3.17
C HIS A 209 22.15 14.55 1.94
N ARG A 210 21.36 15.49 1.39
CA ARG A 210 21.77 16.33 0.25
C ARG A 210 23.04 17.11 0.55
N MET A 211 23.20 17.63 1.77
CA MET A 211 24.40 18.36 2.20
C MET A 211 25.62 17.43 2.27
N ARG A 212 25.50 16.26 2.91
CA ARG A 212 26.59 15.27 3.02
C ARG A 212 27.03 14.73 1.64
N ALA A 213 26.08 14.47 0.74
CA ALA A 213 26.38 14.04 -0.63
C ALA A 213 27.12 15.13 -1.43
N ARG A 214 26.69 16.40 -1.31
CA ARG A 214 27.37 17.55 -1.93
C ARG A 214 28.79 17.73 -1.42
N LEU A 215 29.00 17.62 -0.10
CA LEU A 215 30.32 17.72 0.51
C LEU A 215 31.26 16.58 0.07
N LYS A 216 30.78 15.33 0.01
CA LYS A 216 31.57 14.20 -0.55
C LYS A 216 31.94 14.45 -2.02
N ALA A 217 30.98 14.85 -2.85
CA ALA A 217 31.23 15.11 -4.27
C ALA A 217 32.17 16.31 -4.51
N TRP A 218 32.17 17.29 -3.61
CA TRP A 218 33.15 18.38 -3.63
C TRP A 218 34.54 17.89 -3.22
N GLY A 219 34.65 17.15 -2.10
CA GLY A 219 35.92 16.58 -1.63
C GLY A 219 36.60 15.67 -2.67
N SER A 220 35.85 14.78 -3.32
CA SER A 220 36.40 13.91 -4.37
C SER A 220 36.92 14.71 -5.58
N ARG A 221 36.24 15.80 -5.96
CA ARG A 221 36.68 16.69 -7.05
C ARG A 221 37.94 17.49 -6.69
N VAL A 222 38.07 17.92 -5.43
CA VAL A 222 39.26 18.59 -4.92
C VAL A 222 40.45 17.63 -4.90
N ILE A 223 40.27 16.41 -4.40
CA ILE A 223 41.33 15.38 -4.37
C ILE A 223 41.78 15.01 -5.79
N ALA A 224 40.84 14.88 -6.75
CA ALA A 224 41.17 14.58 -8.14
C ALA A 224 41.97 15.70 -8.82
N ARG A 225 41.72 16.98 -8.46
CA ARG A 225 42.48 18.14 -8.95
C ARG A 225 43.87 18.28 -8.34
N LEU A 226 44.10 17.74 -7.14
CA LEU A 226 45.39 17.79 -6.44
C LEU A 226 46.33 16.62 -6.81
N ARG A 227 45.85 15.67 -7.63
CA ARG A 227 46.61 14.51 -8.13
C ARG A 227 47.01 14.63 -9.61
N LEU A 228 46.79 15.79 -10.21
CA LEU A 228 47.28 16.22 -11.53
C LEU A 228 48.41 17.24 -11.31
#